data_AF-A0A2N1E6Z0-F1
#
_entry.id   AF-A0A2N1E6Z0-F1
#
_cell.length_a   1.000
_cell.length_b   1.000
_cell.length_c   1.000
_cell.angle_alpha   90.00
_cell.angle_beta   90.00
_cell.angle_gamma   90.00
#
_symmetry.space_group_name_H-M   'P 1'
#
loop_
_entity.id
_entity.type
_entity.pdbx_description
1 polymer ?
#
loop_
_entity_poly.entity_id
_entity_poly.type
_entity_poly.pdbx_seq_one_letter_code
_entity_poly.pdbx_strand_id
1 'polypeptide(L)'
;MIRPTRDPALSLIAISGVDPTEPVMVEVPLVQNSSASDASLVLEGWRIGYASRYVRDGQIEPADHSATLQRALVILRQAGVQLVAVDAQCTSDPLESGTAIDGLVTRHRLDALMSDEQSQAFHAACRSGYPSGCQALEEGARLWFYGARWAGERVKVLLRIYAQLIASSVPTAVME
;
A
#
# COMPACT_ATOMS: atom_id res chain seq x y z
N MET A 1 -25.72 36.49 32.97
CA MET A 1 -27.12 36.90 32.75
C MET A 1 -27.84 35.71 32.14
N ILE A 2 -28.82 35.15 32.85
CA ILE A 2 -29.53 33.91 32.52
C ILE A 2 -30.83 34.31 31.81
N ARG A 3 -31.15 33.71 30.66
CA ARG A 3 -32.50 33.75 30.09
C ARG A 3 -32.90 32.34 29.62
N PRO A 4 -33.99 31.77 30.16
CA PRO A 4 -34.50 30.46 29.81
C PRO A 4 -35.61 30.51 28.74
N THR A 5 -35.73 29.37 28.05
CA THR A 5 -36.85 28.69 27.36
C THR A 5 -38.21 29.37 27.11
N ARG A 6 -38.69 29.24 25.86
CA ARG A 6 -40.07 28.92 25.40
C ARG A 6 -40.02 28.64 23.88
N ASP A 7 -40.34 27.44 23.37
CA ASP A 7 -41.69 26.89 23.03
C ASP A 7 -42.48 27.79 22.05
N PRO A 8 -43.48 27.33 21.28
CA PRO A 8 -43.93 25.96 20.91
C PRO A 8 -44.41 25.83 19.43
N ALA A 9 -44.36 24.63 18.85
CA ALA A 9 -45.28 24.21 17.77
C ALA A 9 -45.21 22.67 17.68
N LEU A 10 -45.95 21.94 18.51
CA LEU A 10 -47.26 21.38 18.14
C LEU A 10 -47.31 20.86 16.70
N SER A 11 -47.07 19.57 16.54
CA SER A 11 -47.96 18.73 15.73
C SER A 11 -48.06 17.35 16.38
N LEU A 12 -49.25 17.15 16.93
CA LEU A 12 -49.75 16.00 17.66
C LEU A 12 -50.34 15.06 16.61
N ILE A 13 -49.87 13.82 16.53
CA ILE A 13 -50.70 12.72 16.03
C ILE A 13 -50.64 11.60 17.06
N ALA A 14 -51.82 11.18 17.44
CA ALA A 14 -52.12 10.26 18.51
C ALA A 14 -52.29 8.83 17.95
N ILE A 15 -51.82 7.86 18.74
CA ILE A 15 -52.39 6.51 18.97
C ILE A 15 -52.37 5.51 17.80
N SER A 16 -51.57 4.46 17.94
CA SER A 16 -52.11 3.09 17.95
C SER A 16 -51.16 2.18 18.71
N GLY A 17 -51.71 1.43 19.65
CA GLY A 17 -50.96 0.70 20.67
C GLY A 17 -50.21 -0.51 20.13
N VAL A 18 -49.08 -0.79 20.79
CA VAL A 18 -48.70 -2.12 21.26
C VAL A 18 -47.53 -1.90 22.21
N ASP A 19 -47.69 -2.29 23.46
CA ASP A 19 -46.56 -2.56 24.35
C ASP A 19 -46.38 -4.07 24.34
N PRO A 20 -45.33 -4.61 23.73
CA PRO A 20 -44.75 -5.86 24.16
C PRO A 20 -43.49 -5.52 24.95
N THR A 21 -43.65 -5.67 26.26
CA THR A 21 -42.63 -6.17 27.16
C THR A 21 -41.81 -7.25 26.46
N GLU A 22 -40.55 -6.93 26.09
CA GLU A 22 -39.39 -7.81 26.05
C GLU A 22 -38.19 -7.04 25.44
N PRO A 23 -36.98 -7.14 26.02
CA PRO A 23 -35.79 -6.62 25.36
C PRO A 23 -35.53 -7.48 24.12
N VAL A 24 -35.92 -7.00 22.95
CA VAL A 24 -35.51 -7.59 21.68
C VAL A 24 -33.99 -7.50 21.62
N MET A 25 -33.35 -8.66 21.77
CA MET A 25 -32.01 -8.93 21.28
C MET A 25 -32.03 -8.64 19.78
N VAL A 26 -31.79 -7.40 19.40
CA VAL A 26 -31.47 -7.09 18.02
C VAL A 26 -30.09 -7.68 17.83
N GLU A 27 -30.03 -8.88 17.23
CA GLU A 27 -28.83 -9.27 16.51
C GLU A 27 -28.62 -8.17 15.50
N VAL A 28 -27.74 -7.23 15.85
CA VAL A 28 -27.09 -6.39 14.87
C VAL A 28 -26.46 -7.41 13.94
N PRO A 29 -26.87 -7.51 12.66
CA PRO A 29 -26.05 -8.27 11.74
C PRO A 29 -24.69 -7.62 11.88
N LEU A 30 -23.72 -8.38 12.38
CA LEU A 30 -22.32 -8.05 12.25
C LEU A 30 -22.15 -7.92 10.75
N VAL A 31 -22.28 -6.69 10.25
CA VAL A 31 -21.86 -6.33 8.91
C VAL A 31 -20.35 -6.42 9.01
N GLN A 32 -19.87 -7.66 8.96
CA GLN A 32 -18.59 -8.01 8.44
C GLN A 32 -18.65 -7.51 7.01
N ASN A 33 -18.33 -6.23 6.84
CA ASN A 33 -17.81 -5.71 5.60
C ASN A 33 -16.51 -6.47 5.37
N SER A 34 -16.64 -7.70 4.85
CA SER A 34 -15.61 -8.40 4.13
C SER A 34 -15.42 -7.63 2.83
N SER A 35 -14.85 -6.42 2.94
CA SER A 35 -14.34 -5.64 1.83
C SER A 35 -13.05 -6.31 1.34
N ALA A 36 -13.20 -7.53 0.81
CA ALA A 36 -12.16 -8.31 0.14
C ALA A 36 -12.12 -8.01 -1.37
N SER A 37 -12.84 -6.99 -1.86
CA SER A 37 -12.96 -6.70 -3.30
C SER A 37 -12.68 -5.25 -3.71
N ASP A 38 -12.18 -4.39 -2.81
CA ASP A 38 -11.82 -3.01 -3.15
C ASP A 38 -10.30 -2.84 -3.39
N ALA A 39 -9.48 -3.80 -2.96
CA ALA A 39 -8.03 -3.73 -3.10
C ALA A 39 -7.55 -3.80 -4.56
N SER A 40 -8.30 -4.49 -5.43
CA SER A 40 -7.93 -4.68 -6.85
C SER A 40 -8.09 -3.41 -7.69
N LEU A 41 -8.93 -2.46 -7.27
CA LEU A 41 -9.15 -1.21 -8.01
C LEU A 41 -8.22 -0.08 -7.56
N VAL A 42 -7.66 -0.15 -6.34
CA VAL A 42 -6.86 0.98 -5.80
C VAL A 42 -5.48 1.08 -6.44
N LEU A 43 -4.86 -0.03 -6.86
CA LEU A 43 -3.55 -0.04 -7.52
C LEU A 43 -3.62 0.02 -9.05
N GLU A 44 -4.82 -0.03 -9.64
CA GLU A 44 -4.98 0.02 -11.09
C GLU A 44 -4.45 1.36 -11.63
N GLY A 45 -3.50 1.28 -12.57
CA GLY A 45 -2.85 2.46 -13.15
C GLY A 45 -1.68 3.04 -12.35
N TRP A 46 -1.35 2.49 -11.17
CA TRP A 46 -0.14 2.89 -10.43
C TRP A 46 1.11 2.53 -11.21
N ARG A 47 2.11 3.39 -11.13
CA ARG A 47 3.41 3.18 -11.78
C ARG A 47 4.46 2.81 -10.77
N ILE A 48 4.86 1.54 -10.75
CA ILE A 48 5.89 1.05 -9.82
C ILE A 48 7.17 0.79 -10.62
N GLY A 49 8.24 1.47 -10.24
CA GLY A 49 9.54 1.28 -10.87
C GLY A 49 10.35 0.18 -10.18
N TYR A 50 11.16 -0.55 -10.95
CA TYR A 50 12.12 -1.52 -10.42
C TYR A 50 13.48 -1.36 -11.12
N ALA A 51 14.56 -1.59 -10.38
CA ALA A 51 15.92 -1.41 -10.90
C ALA A 51 16.28 -2.52 -11.89
N SER A 52 16.19 -2.27 -13.20
CA SER A 52 16.61 -3.25 -14.21
C SER A 52 18.12 -3.23 -14.48
N ARG A 53 18.76 -2.08 -14.25
CA ARG A 53 20.18 -1.88 -14.44
C ARG A 53 20.73 -1.05 -13.30
N TYR A 54 21.92 -1.40 -12.84
CA TYR A 54 22.65 -0.66 -11.83
C TYR A 54 23.69 0.23 -12.50
N VAL A 55 23.66 1.51 -12.17
CA VAL A 55 24.62 2.50 -12.64
C VAL A 55 25.57 2.83 -11.50
N ARG A 56 26.87 2.53 -11.66
CA ARG A 56 27.92 2.87 -10.70
C ARG A 56 29.09 3.50 -11.46
N ASP A 57 29.46 4.73 -11.11
CA ASP A 57 30.60 5.45 -11.73
C ASP A 57 30.58 5.45 -13.28
N GLY A 58 29.39 5.51 -13.88
CA GLY A 58 29.19 5.48 -15.34
C GLY A 58 29.22 4.09 -15.97
N GLN A 59 29.54 3.04 -15.22
CA GLN A 59 29.35 1.65 -15.64
C GLN A 59 27.90 1.23 -15.41
N ILE A 60 27.33 0.52 -16.38
CA ILE A 60 25.95 0.06 -16.33
C ILE A 60 25.93 -1.46 -16.36
N GLU A 61 25.59 -2.06 -15.22
CA GLU A 61 25.51 -3.50 -15.04
C GLU A 61 24.04 -3.95 -15.03
N PRO A 62 23.70 -5.13 -15.57
CA PRO A 62 22.36 -5.68 -15.41
C PRO A 62 22.08 -5.96 -13.94
N ALA A 63 20.89 -5.59 -13.47
CA ALA A 63 20.48 -5.94 -12.12
C ALA A 63 20.13 -7.42 -12.05
N ASP A 64 20.73 -8.14 -11.11
CA ASP A 64 20.29 -9.49 -10.78
C ASP A 64 18.98 -9.38 -9.99
N HIS A 65 17.97 -10.12 -10.43
CA HIS A 65 16.62 -10.08 -9.88
C HIS A 65 16.34 -11.37 -9.15
N SER A 66 16.17 -11.30 -7.82
CA SER A 66 15.76 -12.46 -7.05
C SER A 66 14.42 -13.02 -7.54
N ALA A 67 14.22 -14.34 -7.39
CA ALA A 67 12.94 -14.98 -7.69
C ALA A 67 11.78 -14.32 -6.93
N THR A 68 12.03 -13.82 -5.71
CA THR A 68 11.08 -13.06 -4.90
C THR A 68 10.62 -11.79 -5.59
N LEU A 69 11.54 -10.98 -6.11
CA LEU A 69 11.21 -9.77 -6.87
C LEU A 69 10.38 -10.12 -8.11
N GLN A 70 10.79 -11.16 -8.84
CA GLN A 70 10.06 -11.60 -10.04
C GLN A 70 8.62 -12.02 -9.71
N ARG A 71 8.41 -12.79 -8.63
CA ARG A 71 7.05 -13.15 -8.16
C ARG A 71 6.24 -11.91 -7.81
N ALA A 72 6.83 -10.95 -7.10
CA ALA A 72 6.15 -9.71 -6.73
C ALA A 72 5.73 -8.87 -7.95
N LEU A 73 6.59 -8.79 -8.97
CA LEU A 73 6.25 -8.14 -10.24
C LEU A 73 5.05 -8.83 -10.91
N VAL A 74 4.99 -10.16 -10.92
CA VAL A 74 3.84 -10.89 -11.47
C VAL A 74 2.54 -10.55 -10.72
N ILE A 75 2.56 -10.56 -9.38
CA ILE A 75 1.40 -10.23 -8.54
C ILE A 75 0.91 -8.81 -8.82
N LEU A 76 1.82 -7.83 -8.82
CA LEU A 76 1.45 -6.43 -9.07
C LEU A 76 0.93 -6.20 -10.49
N ARG A 77 1.51 -6.89 -11.48
CA ARG A 77 1.04 -6.82 -12.87
C ARG A 77 -0.38 -7.36 -13.00
N GLN A 78 -0.71 -8.44 -12.28
CA GLN A 78 -2.08 -8.99 -12.24
C GLN A 78 -3.05 -8.04 -11.54
N ALA A 79 -2.58 -7.24 -10.58
CA ALA A 79 -3.35 -6.19 -9.91
C ALA A 79 -3.50 -4.88 -10.74
N GLY A 80 -3.11 -4.87 -12.02
CA GLY A 80 -3.28 -3.71 -12.89
C GLY A 80 -2.22 -2.61 -12.75
N VAL A 81 -1.12 -2.90 -12.06
CA VAL A 81 0.01 -1.96 -11.89
C VAL A 81 0.87 -1.92 -13.16
N GLN A 82 1.26 -0.71 -13.56
CA GLN A 82 2.24 -0.46 -14.60
C GLN A 82 3.66 -0.57 -14.04
N LEU A 83 4.36 -1.65 -14.41
CA LEU A 83 5.75 -1.86 -14.01
C LEU A 83 6.71 -1.14 -14.97
N VAL A 84 7.64 -0.37 -14.41
CA VAL A 84 8.60 0.42 -15.19
C VAL A 84 10.03 0.01 -14.84
N ALA A 85 10.77 -0.50 -15.82
CA ALA A 85 12.20 -0.75 -15.67
C ALA A 85 12.96 0.60 -15.60
N VAL A 86 13.78 0.77 -14.58
CA VAL A 86 14.60 1.99 -14.39
C VAL A 86 16.07 1.66 -14.19
N ASP A 87 16.92 2.62 -14.58
CA ASP A 87 18.35 2.61 -14.31
C ASP A 87 18.60 3.20 -12.92
N ALA A 88 19.00 2.35 -11.96
CA ALA A 88 19.15 2.72 -10.57
C ALA A 88 20.61 3.05 -10.24
N GLN A 89 20.84 4.20 -9.59
CA GLN A 89 22.19 4.57 -9.15
C GLN A 89 22.58 3.81 -7.88
N CYS A 90 23.71 3.13 -7.93
CA CYS A 90 24.31 2.42 -6.80
C CYS A 90 25.24 3.34 -6.05
N THR A 91 24.70 4.06 -5.07
CA THR A 91 25.47 4.92 -4.15
C THR A 91 25.26 4.47 -2.70
N SER A 92 26.34 4.52 -1.93
CA SER A 92 26.34 4.28 -0.48
C SER A 92 25.90 5.52 0.30
N ASP A 93 25.86 6.69 -0.34
CA ASP A 93 25.46 7.94 0.27
C ASP A 93 23.92 8.01 0.37
N PRO A 94 23.36 8.23 1.58
CA PRO A 94 21.93 8.22 1.80
C PRO A 94 21.19 9.44 1.20
N LEU A 95 21.87 10.57 1.02
CA LEU A 95 21.32 11.78 0.39
C LEU A 95 21.32 11.65 -1.13
N GLU A 96 22.40 11.13 -1.70
CA GLU A 96 22.46 10.84 -3.14
C GLU A 96 21.45 9.76 -3.52
N SER A 97 21.32 8.71 -2.70
CA SER A 97 20.34 7.64 -2.91
C SER A 97 18.91 8.17 -2.91
N GLY A 98 18.57 9.05 -1.96
CA GLY A 98 17.27 9.71 -1.92
C GLY A 98 17.03 10.63 -3.12
N THR A 99 18.05 11.40 -3.52
CA THR A 99 17.97 12.28 -4.70
C THR A 99 17.78 11.48 -5.99
N ALA A 100 18.44 10.32 -6.11
CA ALA A 100 18.24 9.39 -7.22
C ALA A 100 16.80 8.85 -7.25
N ILE A 101 16.22 8.51 -6.09
CA ILE A 101 14.81 8.10 -5.97
C ILE A 101 13.88 9.21 -6.45
N ASP A 102 14.05 10.45 -5.97
CA ASP A 102 13.23 11.59 -6.39
C ASP A 102 13.32 11.83 -7.91
N GLY A 103 14.53 11.71 -8.46
CA GLY A 103 14.80 11.84 -9.90
C GLY A 103 14.07 10.78 -10.72
N LEU A 104 14.12 9.51 -10.32
CA LEU A 104 13.44 8.41 -10.99
C LEU A 104 11.92 8.55 -10.91
N VAL A 105 11.41 8.86 -9.72
CA VAL A 105 9.98 9.09 -9.48
C VAL A 105 9.45 10.23 -10.37
N THR A 106 10.19 11.34 -10.45
CA THR A 106 9.79 12.49 -11.26
C THR A 106 9.89 12.18 -12.76
N ARG A 107 11.01 11.59 -13.20
CA ARG A 107 11.31 11.33 -14.62
C ARG A 107 10.33 10.34 -15.25
N HIS A 108 10.01 9.27 -14.52
CA HIS A 108 9.14 8.20 -15.01
C HIS A 108 7.69 8.33 -14.53
N ARG A 109 7.39 9.37 -13.74
CA ARG A 109 6.09 9.59 -13.08
C ARG A 109 5.66 8.35 -12.29
N LEU A 110 6.58 7.84 -11.47
CA LEU A 110 6.33 6.67 -10.64
C LEU A 110 5.55 7.06 -9.39
N ASP A 111 4.73 6.16 -8.88
CA ASP A 111 4.10 6.28 -7.58
C ASP A 111 4.99 5.72 -6.47
N ALA A 112 5.80 4.70 -6.79
CA ALA A 112 6.79 4.11 -5.91
C ALA A 112 7.89 3.39 -6.70
N LEU A 113 8.98 3.10 -6.01
CA LEU A 113 10.05 2.19 -6.45
C LEU A 113 9.99 0.92 -5.60
N MET A 114 10.41 -0.19 -6.20
CA MET A 114 10.50 -1.50 -5.57
C MET A 114 11.88 -2.08 -5.78
N SER A 115 12.39 -2.74 -4.74
CA SER A 115 13.60 -3.55 -4.81
C SER A 115 13.53 -4.74 -3.85
N ASP A 116 14.34 -5.76 -4.10
CA ASP A 116 14.55 -6.82 -3.10
C ASP A 116 15.62 -6.42 -2.08
N GLU A 117 15.79 -7.28 -1.06
CA GLU A 117 16.80 -7.13 -0.02
C GLU A 117 18.25 -7.20 -0.55
N GLN A 118 18.48 -7.83 -1.69
CA GLN A 118 19.81 -7.98 -2.31
C GLN A 118 20.20 -6.79 -3.20
N SER A 119 19.26 -5.87 -3.42
CA SER A 119 19.49 -4.70 -4.26
C SER A 119 20.64 -3.84 -3.76
N GLN A 120 21.44 -3.37 -4.71
CA GLN A 120 22.55 -2.45 -4.44
C GLN A 120 22.12 -0.98 -4.52
N ALA A 121 20.84 -0.71 -4.79
CA ALA A 121 20.27 0.63 -4.94
C ALA A 121 19.18 0.90 -3.89
N PHE A 122 18.90 2.19 -3.65
CA PHE A 122 17.80 2.73 -2.83
C PHE A 122 17.85 2.48 -1.31
N HIS A 123 18.41 1.36 -0.84
CA HIS A 123 18.49 1.02 0.59
C HIS A 123 19.19 2.08 1.44
N ALA A 124 20.18 2.77 0.88
CA ALA A 124 20.87 3.83 1.59
C ALA A 124 19.91 4.98 1.97
N ALA A 125 18.88 5.26 1.16
CA ALA A 125 17.90 6.31 1.43
C ALA A 125 17.05 6.08 2.68
N CYS A 126 16.91 4.82 3.15
CA CYS A 126 16.23 4.54 4.43
C CYS A 126 16.91 5.28 5.60
N ARG A 127 18.24 5.50 5.53
CA ARG A 127 19.01 6.21 6.56
C ARG A 127 18.83 7.73 6.52
N SER A 128 18.37 8.29 5.40
CA SER A 128 18.08 9.73 5.28
C SER A 128 16.62 10.09 5.61
N GLY A 129 15.81 9.11 6.04
CA GLY A 129 14.41 9.32 6.40
C GLY A 129 13.46 9.37 5.20
N TYR A 130 13.90 8.89 4.03
CA TYR A 130 13.00 8.75 2.89
C TYR A 130 11.88 7.76 3.18
N PRO A 131 10.67 7.97 2.62
CA PRO A 131 9.59 7.03 2.82
C PRO A 131 9.95 5.66 2.24
N SER A 132 10.01 4.67 3.13
CA SER A 132 10.34 3.30 2.77
C SER A 132 9.61 2.32 3.67
N GLY A 133 9.40 1.10 3.20
CA GLY A 133 8.98 0.00 4.05
C GLY A 133 9.18 -1.34 3.38
N CYS A 134 9.23 -2.39 4.18
CA CYS A 134 9.41 -3.75 3.71
C CYS A 134 8.16 -4.60 3.95
N GLN A 135 7.83 -5.45 2.97
CA GLN A 135 6.89 -6.54 3.15
C GLN A 135 7.66 -7.86 3.18
N ALA A 136 7.36 -8.70 4.16
CA ALA A 136 7.83 -10.08 4.19
C ALA A 136 7.00 -10.92 3.22
N LEU A 137 7.67 -11.72 2.39
CA LEU A 137 7.06 -12.74 1.55
C LEU A 137 7.29 -14.14 2.15
N GLU A 138 6.69 -15.14 1.53
CA GLU A 138 6.98 -16.54 1.79
C GLU A 138 8.47 -16.85 1.59
N GLU A 139 8.98 -17.86 2.30
CA GLU A 139 10.40 -18.27 2.30
C GLU A 139 11.37 -17.30 2.99
N GLY A 140 10.87 -16.31 3.74
CA GLY A 140 11.68 -15.39 4.55
C GLY A 140 12.31 -14.24 3.76
N ALA A 141 12.02 -14.15 2.46
CA ALA A 141 12.48 -13.07 1.61
C ALA A 141 11.74 -11.75 1.90
N ARG A 142 12.42 -10.62 1.71
CA ARG A 142 11.87 -9.29 1.96
C ARG A 142 11.88 -8.44 0.70
N LEU A 143 10.76 -7.80 0.45
CA LEU A 143 10.59 -6.85 -0.64
C LEU A 143 10.45 -5.45 -0.06
N TRP A 144 11.21 -4.54 -0.61
CA TRP A 144 11.28 -3.16 -0.17
C TRP A 144 10.61 -2.24 -1.17
N PHE A 145 9.86 -1.29 -0.62
CA PHE A 145 9.20 -0.22 -1.35
C PHE A 145 9.79 1.11 -0.89
N TYR A 146 10.04 1.99 -1.85
CA TYR A 146 10.61 3.31 -1.63
C TYR A 146 9.76 4.36 -2.35
N GLY A 147 9.62 5.52 -1.74
CA GLY A 147 8.95 6.67 -2.32
C GLY A 147 9.87 7.87 -2.37
N ALA A 148 9.56 8.80 -3.26
CA ALA A 148 10.11 10.16 -3.18
C ALA A 148 9.76 10.80 -1.83
N ARG A 149 10.47 11.87 -1.48
CA ARG A 149 10.26 12.58 -0.20
C ARG A 149 8.81 13.00 0.06
N TRP A 150 8.03 13.25 -1.00
CA TRP A 150 6.61 13.65 -0.94
C TRP A 150 5.62 12.49 -1.07
N ALA A 151 6.09 11.27 -1.36
CA ALA A 151 5.26 10.11 -1.68
C ALA A 151 4.97 9.21 -0.46
N GLY A 152 5.15 9.72 0.77
CA GLY A 152 5.10 8.89 1.97
C GLY A 152 3.77 8.17 2.21
N GLU A 153 2.64 8.85 2.00
CA GLU A 153 1.32 8.21 2.13
C GLU A 153 1.09 7.17 1.04
N ARG A 154 1.62 7.36 -0.18
CA ARG A 154 1.52 6.39 -1.27
C ARG A 154 2.25 5.09 -0.95
N VAL A 155 3.45 5.18 -0.37
CA VAL A 155 4.22 4.00 0.06
C VAL A 155 3.46 3.21 1.12
N LYS A 156 2.82 3.88 2.09
CA LYS A 156 2.00 3.21 3.11
C LYS A 156 0.78 2.50 2.53
N VAL A 157 0.08 3.16 1.60
CA VAL A 157 -1.07 2.58 0.89
C VAL A 157 -0.63 1.35 0.09
N LEU A 158 0.48 1.46 -0.64
CA LEU A 158 1.06 0.36 -1.41
C LEU A 158 1.42 -0.84 -0.53
N LEU A 159 2.10 -0.62 0.60
CA LEU A 159 2.44 -1.68 1.55
C LEU A 159 1.19 -2.39 2.07
N ARG A 160 0.16 -1.63 2.45
CA ARG A 160 -1.10 -2.19 2.96
C ARG A 160 -1.81 -3.04 1.89
N ILE A 161 -1.92 -2.53 0.67
CA ILE A 161 -2.61 -3.25 -0.41
C ILE A 161 -1.82 -4.48 -0.82
N TYR A 162 -0.49 -4.36 -0.95
CA TYR A 162 0.36 -5.50 -1.27
C TYR A 162 0.27 -6.59 -0.19
N ALA A 163 0.22 -6.22 1.10
CA ALA A 163 -0.03 -7.15 2.19
C ALA A 163 -1.40 -7.87 2.08
N GLN A 164 -2.44 -7.19 1.59
CA GLN A 164 -3.74 -7.81 1.32
C GLN A 164 -3.68 -8.76 0.13
N LEU A 165 -2.99 -8.38 -0.95
CA LEU A 165 -2.82 -9.23 -2.14
C LEU A 165 -2.13 -10.54 -1.80
N ILE A 166 -1.05 -10.50 -1.02
CA ILE A 166 -0.36 -11.73 -0.59
C ILE A 166 -1.24 -12.58 0.34
N ALA A 167 -2.03 -11.96 1.22
CA ALA A 167 -2.94 -12.69 2.11
C ALA A 167 -4.09 -13.36 1.35
N SER A 168 -4.59 -12.73 0.28
CA SER A 168 -5.62 -13.30 -0.60
C SER A 168 -5.07 -14.36 -1.55
N SER A 169 -3.75 -14.38 -1.82
CA SER A 169 -3.10 -15.42 -2.62
C SER A 169 -2.79 -16.70 -1.85
N VAL A 170 -2.92 -16.71 -0.52
CA VAL A 170 -2.87 -17.93 0.29
C VAL A 170 -4.28 -18.54 0.27
N PRO A 171 -4.56 -19.59 -0.53
CA PRO A 171 -5.78 -20.34 -0.35
C PRO A 171 -5.76 -20.89 1.07
N THR A 172 -6.78 -20.51 1.84
CA THR A 172 -7.06 -21.13 3.14
C THR A 172 -7.28 -22.62 2.87
N ALA A 173 -6.23 -23.42 3.01
CA ALA A 173 -6.33 -24.86 3.11
C ALA A 173 -6.98 -25.17 4.46
N VAL A 174 -8.30 -25.04 4.48
CA VAL A 174 -9.19 -25.67 5.44
C VAL A 174 -10.02 -26.70 4.68
N MET A 175 -10.32 -27.81 5.37
CA MET A 175 -10.94 -29.08 4.94
C MET A 175 -9.95 -30.12 4.39
N GLU A 176 -9.75 -31.29 5.02
CA GLU A 176 -10.47 -32.03 6.08
C GLU A 176 -9.50 -32.80 6.98
#